data_AF-A0A6G1RAC2-F1
#
_entry.id   AF-A0A6G1RAC2-F1
#
_cell.length_a   1.000
_cell.length_b   1.000
_cell.length_c   1.000
_cell.angle_alpha   90.00
_cell.angle_beta   90.00
_cell.angle_gamma   90.00
#
_symmetry.space_group_name_H-M   'P 1'
#
loop_
_entity.id
_entity.type
_entity.pdbx_description
1 polymer ?
#
loop_
_entity_poly.entity_id
_entity_poly.type
_entity_poly.pdbx_seq_one_letter_code
_entity_poly.pdbx_strand_id
1 'polypeptide(L)'
;FNFLYDSIELTVVFGPPIDGDVFGENPSRKIVSLNFESLLDEEKAPPSSCLVQRLIFQFIGSQGCWEQRCPMLYYLPQVLRDVSLVVSRCKILGEEIEFLERWGGKYNLLKIDISDTEVKLLFSASTAFAKFELVLSLSAHYPSASLPFTVHQQIGNIGEEEVSAVLSSVPVGYHYLRRIVSLIHQNLLQNPR
;
A
#
# COMPACT_ATOMS: atom_id res chain seq x y z
N PHE A 1 7.93 5.88 -19.80
CA PHE A 1 8.63 6.39 -18.59
C PHE A 1 8.59 5.30 -17.54
N ASN A 2 9.70 5.02 -16.86
CA ASN A 2 9.76 3.98 -15.81
C ASN A 2 9.60 4.62 -14.43
N PHE A 3 8.72 4.06 -13.61
CA PHE A 3 8.51 4.45 -12.22
C PHE A 3 8.73 3.23 -11.30
N LEU A 4 9.21 3.45 -10.07
CA LEU A 4 9.47 2.42 -9.04
C LEU A 4 10.41 1.28 -9.48
N TYR A 5 11.72 1.49 -9.45
CA TYR A 5 12.70 0.40 -9.67
C TYR A 5 12.42 -0.42 -10.94
N ASP A 6 12.06 0.23 -12.05
CA ASP A 6 11.74 -0.43 -13.33
C ASP A 6 10.59 -1.45 -13.26
N SER A 7 9.68 -1.35 -12.27
CA SER A 7 8.56 -2.29 -12.10
C SER A 7 7.22 -1.79 -12.65
N ILE A 8 7.12 -0.50 -13.01
CA ILE A 8 5.93 0.08 -13.66
C ILE A 8 6.35 0.86 -14.89
N GLU A 9 5.78 0.50 -16.04
CA GLU A 9 5.92 1.23 -17.29
C GLU A 9 4.67 2.07 -17.56
N LEU A 10 4.88 3.34 -17.92
CA LEU A 10 3.85 4.21 -18.49
C LEU A 10 4.08 4.42 -19.98
N THR A 11 3.09 4.03 -20.76
CA THR A 11 3.01 4.22 -22.22
C THR A 11 1.98 5.30 -22.55
N VAL A 12 2.43 6.36 -23.24
CA VAL A 12 1.60 7.48 -23.69
C VAL A 12 1.58 7.50 -25.21
N VAL A 13 0.40 7.39 -25.81
CA VAL A 13 0.22 7.47 -27.25
C VAL A 13 -0.40 8.83 -27.58
N PHE A 14 0.29 9.60 -28.41
CA PHE A 14 -0.19 10.90 -28.87
C PHE A 14 -1.06 10.79 -30.11
N GLY A 15 -1.92 11.79 -30.29
CA GLY A 15 -2.65 12.00 -31.54
C GLY A 15 -1.75 12.36 -32.71
N PRO A 16 -2.34 12.59 -33.89
CA PRO A 16 -1.62 12.97 -35.09
C PRO A 16 -0.68 14.15 -34.83
N PRO A 17 0.51 14.17 -35.45
CA PRO A 17 1.44 15.28 -35.30
C PRO A 17 0.77 16.59 -35.72
N ILE A 18 1.03 17.64 -34.94
CA ILE A 18 0.64 19.00 -35.31
C ILE A 18 1.78 19.54 -36.20
N ASP A 19 1.45 20.18 -37.32
CA ASP A 19 2.47 20.73 -38.24
C ASP A 19 3.46 21.63 -37.48
N GLY A 20 4.75 21.28 -37.57
CA GLY A 20 5.84 22.00 -36.90
C GLY A 20 6.15 21.58 -35.46
N ASP A 21 5.41 20.63 -34.86
CA ASP A 21 5.68 20.12 -33.51
C ASP A 21 6.79 19.07 -33.51
N VAL A 22 7.95 19.42 -32.95
CA VAL A 22 9.03 18.48 -32.66
C VAL A 22 8.71 17.81 -31.32
N PHE A 23 8.40 16.52 -31.35
CA PHE A 23 8.41 15.61 -30.18
C PHE A 23 7.81 16.16 -28.86
N GLY A 24 6.55 16.59 -28.88
CA GLY A 24 5.78 16.79 -27.64
C GLY A 24 6.17 18.05 -26.87
N GLU A 25 6.77 19.04 -27.53
CA GLU A 25 6.98 20.36 -26.96
C GLU A 25 5.67 21.15 -26.85
N ASN A 26 4.68 20.83 -27.69
CA ASN A 26 3.37 21.47 -27.62
C ASN A 26 2.50 20.93 -26.46
N PRO A 27 2.22 21.75 -25.41
CA PRO A 27 1.41 21.32 -24.27
C PRO A 27 -0.04 20.97 -24.63
N SER A 28 -0.55 21.45 -25.75
CA SER A 28 -1.90 21.18 -26.27
C SER A 28 -2.01 19.88 -27.05
N ARG A 29 -0.92 19.09 -27.15
CA ARG A 29 -0.93 17.83 -27.88
C ARG A 29 -1.91 16.84 -27.24
N LYS A 30 -2.78 16.26 -28.06
CA LYS A 30 -3.80 15.30 -27.61
C LYS A 30 -3.15 13.95 -27.25
N ILE A 31 -3.58 13.38 -26.13
CA ILE A 31 -3.27 12.00 -25.76
C ILE A 31 -4.43 11.10 -26.20
N VAL A 32 -4.11 10.03 -26.93
CA VAL A 32 -5.07 9.05 -27.45
C VAL A 32 -5.20 7.87 -26.52
N SER A 33 -4.11 7.43 -25.90
CA SER A 33 -4.13 6.39 -24.89
C SER A 33 -3.05 6.61 -23.84
N LEU A 34 -3.34 6.17 -22.62
CA LEU A 34 -2.43 6.24 -21.49
C LEU A 34 -2.54 4.94 -20.69
N ASN A 35 -1.49 4.11 -20.78
CA ASN A 35 -1.49 2.76 -20.25
C ASN A 35 -0.38 2.59 -19.22
N PHE A 36 -0.70 1.88 -18.14
CA PHE A 36 0.26 1.46 -17.13
C PHE A 36 0.39 -0.06 -17.16
N GLU A 37 1.62 -0.55 -17.13
CA GLU A 37 1.92 -1.98 -17.16
C GLU A 37 2.84 -2.37 -16.01
N SER A 38 2.56 -3.52 -15.39
CA SER A 38 3.39 -4.08 -14.34
C SER A 38 4.49 -4.92 -14.97
N LEU A 39 5.74 -4.61 -14.65
CA LEU A 39 6.91 -5.37 -15.04
C LEU A 39 7.41 -6.29 -13.91
N LEU A 40 6.68 -6.35 -12.79
CA LEU A 40 7.03 -7.18 -11.64
C LEU A 40 6.74 -8.66 -11.93
N ASP A 41 7.77 -9.50 -11.78
CA ASP A 41 7.63 -10.96 -11.80
C ASP A 41 7.09 -11.44 -10.43
N GLU A 42 5.77 -11.60 -10.32
CA GLU A 42 5.08 -11.98 -9.07
C GLU A 42 5.58 -13.30 -8.46
N GLU A 43 6.10 -14.23 -9.28
CA GLU A 43 6.61 -15.52 -8.81
C GLU A 43 7.98 -15.40 -8.12
N LYS A 44 8.76 -14.37 -8.47
CA LYS A 44 10.11 -14.15 -7.92
C LYS A 44 10.19 -13.00 -6.92
N ALA A 45 9.23 -12.09 -6.96
CA ALA A 45 9.24 -10.90 -6.13
C ALA A 45 8.88 -11.20 -4.67
N PRO A 46 9.43 -10.43 -3.71
CA PRO A 46 9.00 -10.52 -2.31
C PRO A 46 7.50 -10.24 -2.17
N PRO A 47 6.79 -10.92 -1.24
CA PRO A 47 5.35 -10.68 -1.01
C PRO A 47 5.00 -9.20 -0.73
N SER A 48 5.89 -8.48 -0.03
CA SER A 48 5.75 -7.04 0.22
C SER A 48 5.70 -6.23 -1.09
N SER A 49 6.55 -6.57 -2.06
CA SER A 49 6.61 -5.91 -3.37
C SER A 49 5.36 -6.24 -4.21
N CYS A 50 4.91 -7.49 -4.19
CA CYS A 50 3.68 -7.90 -4.87
C CYS A 50 2.46 -7.15 -4.33
N LEU A 51 2.35 -7.01 -3.00
CA LEU A 51 1.29 -6.23 -2.37
C LEU A 51 1.34 -4.75 -2.80
N VAL A 52 2.51 -4.13 -2.73
CA VAL A 52 2.70 -2.72 -3.15
C VAL A 52 2.25 -2.52 -4.59
N GLN A 53 2.64 -3.42 -5.48
CA GLN A 53 2.24 -3.38 -6.89
C GLN A 53 0.73 -3.51 -7.04
N ARG A 54 0.10 -4.47 -6.37
CA ARG A 54 -1.37 -4.64 -6.40
C ARG A 54 -2.11 -3.40 -5.95
N LEU A 55 -1.67 -2.76 -4.87
CA LEU A 55 -2.28 -1.52 -4.39
C LEU A 55 -2.12 -0.36 -5.38
N ILE A 56 -0.96 -0.22 -6.02
CA ILE A 56 -0.75 0.80 -7.05
C ILE A 56 -1.68 0.56 -8.25
N PHE A 57 -1.78 -0.69 -8.71
CA PHE A 57 -2.67 -1.04 -9.83
C PHE A 57 -4.14 -0.95 -9.46
N GLN A 58 -4.51 -1.16 -8.18
CA GLN A 58 -5.84 -0.86 -7.68
C GLN A 58 -6.15 0.64 -7.80
N PHE A 59 -5.23 1.53 -7.42
CA PHE A 59 -5.40 2.96 -7.64
C PHE A 59 -5.56 3.27 -9.13
N ILE A 60 -4.67 2.72 -9.97
CA ILE A 60 -4.66 3.01 -11.40
C ILE A 60 -5.97 2.56 -12.05
N GLY A 61 -6.44 1.36 -11.74
CA GLY A 61 -7.72 0.84 -12.23
C GLY A 61 -8.93 1.64 -11.72
N SER A 62 -8.88 2.14 -10.47
CA SER A 62 -9.96 2.94 -9.89
C SER A 62 -10.12 4.33 -10.53
N GLN A 63 -9.12 4.84 -11.24
CA GLN A 63 -9.21 6.15 -11.90
C GLN A 63 -10.12 6.14 -13.13
N GLY A 64 -10.53 4.95 -13.60
CA GLY A 64 -11.39 4.78 -14.77
C GLY A 64 -10.64 5.03 -16.08
N CYS A 65 -11.25 5.77 -17.00
CA CYS A 65 -10.69 6.08 -18.31
C CYS A 65 -9.65 7.21 -18.18
N TRP A 66 -8.37 6.84 -18.23
CA TRP A 66 -7.26 7.78 -18.12
C TRP A 66 -7.23 8.82 -19.25
N GLU A 67 -7.73 8.47 -20.42
CA GLU A 67 -7.88 9.36 -21.58
C GLU A 67 -8.82 10.54 -21.29
N GLN A 68 -9.87 10.31 -20.51
CA GLN A 68 -10.79 11.38 -20.11
C GLN A 68 -10.17 12.30 -19.07
N ARG A 69 -9.30 11.76 -18.20
CA ARG A 69 -8.60 12.53 -17.17
C ARG A 69 -7.37 13.27 -17.71
N CYS A 70 -6.74 12.74 -18.75
CA CYS A 70 -5.52 13.27 -19.35
C CYS A 70 -5.69 13.43 -20.87
N PRO A 71 -6.65 14.24 -21.35
CA PRO A 71 -6.91 14.37 -22.78
C PRO A 71 -5.77 15.10 -23.54
N MET A 72 -4.96 15.87 -22.82
CA MET A 72 -3.87 16.69 -23.37
C MET A 72 -2.59 16.56 -22.56
N LEU A 73 -1.46 16.78 -23.20
CA LEU A 73 -0.13 16.63 -22.62
C LEU A 73 0.09 17.48 -21.36
N TYR A 74 -0.48 18.69 -21.27
CA TYR A 74 -0.31 19.53 -20.08
C TYR A 74 -0.94 18.94 -18.80
N TYR A 75 -1.87 17.98 -18.91
CA TYR A 75 -2.41 17.27 -17.75
C TYR A 75 -1.50 16.14 -17.26
N LEU A 76 -0.58 15.66 -18.11
CA LEU A 76 0.29 14.53 -17.81
C LEU A 76 1.14 14.76 -16.55
N PRO A 77 1.74 15.95 -16.30
CA PRO A 77 2.48 16.20 -15.06
C PRO A 77 1.64 16.04 -13.79
N GLN A 78 0.35 16.41 -13.83
CA GLN A 78 -0.55 16.25 -12.69
C GLN A 78 -0.87 14.77 -12.45
N VAL A 79 -1.19 14.02 -13.51
CA VAL A 79 -1.42 12.57 -13.43
C VAL A 79 -0.18 11.85 -12.89
N LEU A 80 1.00 12.19 -13.40
CA LEU A 80 2.26 11.63 -12.94
C LEU A 80 2.53 11.94 -11.46
N ARG A 81 2.19 13.15 -11.01
CA ARG A 81 2.31 13.52 -9.59
C ARG A 81 1.39 12.67 -8.72
N ASP A 82 0.14 12.49 -9.13
CA ASP A 82 -0.84 11.72 -8.36
C ASP A 82 -0.45 10.25 -8.26
N VAL A 83 -0.03 9.65 -9.38
CA VAL A 83 0.50 8.28 -9.39
C VAL A 83 1.77 8.19 -8.55
N SER A 84 2.71 9.12 -8.71
CA SER A 84 3.98 9.15 -7.94
C SER A 84 3.74 9.24 -6.42
N LEU A 85 2.69 9.94 -6.00
CA LEU A 85 2.32 10.05 -4.59
C LEU A 85 1.83 8.70 -4.03
N VAL A 86 0.96 8.01 -4.75
CA VAL A 86 0.46 6.68 -4.36
C VAL A 86 1.60 5.67 -4.33
N VAL A 87 2.41 5.68 -5.38
CA VAL A 87 3.66 4.92 -5.51
C VAL A 87 4.58 5.11 -4.30
N SER A 88 4.84 6.35 -3.90
CA SER A 88 5.69 6.67 -2.75
C SER A 88 5.11 6.14 -1.43
N ARG A 89 3.79 6.30 -1.24
CA ARG A 89 3.10 5.81 -0.04
C ARG A 89 3.07 4.29 0.05
N CYS A 90 2.82 3.61 -1.06
CA CYS A 90 2.84 2.15 -1.09
C CYS A 90 4.27 1.61 -0.90
N LYS A 91 5.29 2.28 -1.44
CA LYS A 91 6.69 1.91 -1.16
C LYS A 91 7.00 1.93 0.35
N ILE A 92 6.54 2.96 1.07
CA ILE A 92 6.71 3.04 2.52
C ILE A 92 6.05 1.84 3.22
N LEU A 93 4.85 1.42 2.79
CA LEU A 93 4.20 0.22 3.31
C LEU A 93 5.06 -1.04 3.11
N GLY A 94 5.64 -1.22 1.93
CA GLY A 94 6.54 -2.34 1.65
C GLY A 94 7.73 -2.37 2.62
N GLU A 95 8.37 -1.21 2.82
CA GLU A 95 9.46 -1.05 3.80
C GLU A 95 9.00 -1.29 5.25
N GLU A 96 7.75 -0.95 5.58
CA GLU A 96 7.16 -1.24 6.89
C GLU A 96 7.01 -2.75 7.12
N ILE A 97 6.52 -3.48 6.12
CA ILE A 97 6.36 -4.93 6.17
C ILE A 97 7.72 -5.60 6.32
N GLU A 98 8.71 -5.28 5.48
CA GLU A 98 10.05 -5.86 5.56
C GLU A 98 10.72 -5.62 6.92
N PHE A 99 10.50 -4.43 7.49
CA PHE A 99 10.96 -4.14 8.84
C PHE A 99 10.29 -5.03 9.88
N LEU A 100 8.98 -5.22 9.79
CA LEU A 100 8.22 -6.03 10.74
C LEU A 100 8.52 -7.54 10.56
N GLU A 101 8.80 -8.02 9.36
CA GLU A 101 9.28 -9.39 9.14
C GLU A 101 10.63 -9.62 9.83
N ARG A 102 11.53 -8.62 9.78
CA ARG A 102 12.87 -8.73 10.36
C ARG A 102 12.92 -8.46 11.87
N TRP A 103 12.08 -7.56 12.37
CA TRP A 103 12.14 -7.05 13.75
C TRP A 103 10.86 -7.27 14.56
N GLY A 104 9.85 -7.90 13.97
CA GLY A 104 8.52 -8.13 14.57
C GLY A 104 8.56 -8.84 15.92
N GLY A 105 9.53 -9.75 16.12
CA GLY A 105 9.70 -10.45 17.40
C GLY A 105 9.86 -9.51 18.61
N LYS A 106 10.41 -8.30 18.43
CA LYS A 106 10.50 -7.29 19.50
C LYS A 106 9.13 -6.76 19.95
N TYR A 107 8.10 -6.97 19.15
CA TYR A 107 6.73 -6.51 19.35
C TYR A 107 5.77 -7.67 19.64
N ASN A 108 6.28 -8.87 19.97
CA ASN A 108 5.50 -10.11 20.08
C ASN A 108 4.75 -10.48 18.79
N LEU A 109 5.21 -9.96 17.64
CA LEU A 109 4.72 -10.33 16.31
C LEU A 109 5.49 -11.57 15.86
N LEU A 110 4.79 -12.70 15.79
CA LEU A 110 5.35 -14.02 15.51
C LEU A 110 5.49 -14.27 14.00
N LYS A 111 4.48 -13.87 13.23
CA LYS A 111 4.43 -14.11 11.78
C LYS A 111 3.68 -12.98 11.08
N ILE A 112 4.12 -12.67 9.87
CA ILE A 112 3.39 -11.87 8.88
C ILE A 112 3.06 -12.78 7.69
N ASP A 113 1.86 -12.64 7.16
CA ASP A 113 1.40 -13.33 5.96
C ASP A 113 0.65 -12.34 5.08
N ILE A 114 0.78 -12.44 3.76
CA ILE A 114 0.16 -11.53 2.81
C ILE A 114 -0.68 -12.35 1.85
N SER A 115 -1.96 -11.99 1.76
CA SER A 115 -2.93 -12.64 0.87
C SER A 115 -3.68 -11.56 0.10
N ASP A 116 -3.43 -11.48 -1.21
CA ASP A 116 -3.96 -10.41 -2.06
C ASP A 116 -3.61 -9.01 -1.54
N THR A 117 -4.59 -8.29 -1.01
CA THR A 117 -4.49 -6.95 -0.41
C THR A 117 -4.62 -6.97 1.12
N GLU A 118 -4.65 -8.16 1.71
CA GLU A 118 -4.74 -8.37 3.15
C GLU A 118 -3.37 -8.69 3.75
N VAL A 119 -3.07 -8.05 4.89
CA VAL A 119 -1.89 -8.34 5.71
C VAL A 119 -2.35 -8.97 7.02
N LYS A 120 -1.89 -10.20 7.27
CA LYS A 120 -2.19 -10.96 8.48
C LYS A 120 -1.00 -10.90 9.42
N LEU A 121 -1.27 -10.50 10.66
CA LEU A 121 -0.29 -10.28 11.71
C LEU A 121 -0.61 -11.22 12.88
N LEU A 122 0.21 -12.25 13.08
CA LEU A 122 0.04 -13.20 14.18
C LEU A 122 0.80 -12.71 15.41
N PHE A 123 0.09 -12.29 16.44
CA PHE A 123 0.66 -11.92 17.72
C PHE A 123 0.63 -13.08 18.71
N SER A 124 1.69 -13.20 19.51
CA SER A 124 1.78 -14.22 20.56
C SER A 124 2.66 -13.72 21.71
N ALA A 125 2.08 -13.59 22.90
CA ALA A 125 2.80 -13.17 24.11
C ALA A 125 2.38 -14.04 25.30
N SER A 126 3.34 -14.77 25.89
CA SER A 126 3.10 -15.57 27.08
C SER A 126 2.84 -14.71 28.33
N THR A 127 3.48 -13.53 28.41
CA THR A 127 3.32 -12.55 29.51
C THR A 127 1.89 -12.05 29.65
N ALA A 128 1.21 -11.83 28.54
CA ALA A 128 -0.20 -11.44 28.49
C ALA A 128 -1.16 -12.63 28.34
N PHE A 129 -0.64 -13.87 28.35
CA PHE A 129 -1.38 -15.09 28.04
C PHE A 129 -2.29 -14.93 26.81
N ALA A 130 -1.73 -14.40 25.71
CA ALA A 130 -2.49 -14.01 24.54
C ALA A 130 -1.88 -14.51 23.23
N LYS A 131 -2.76 -14.94 22.33
CA LYS A 131 -2.42 -15.26 20.94
C LYS A 131 -3.61 -14.95 20.06
N PHE A 132 -3.42 -14.13 19.04
CA PHE A 132 -4.47 -13.76 18.10
C PHE A 132 -3.85 -13.35 16.75
N GLU A 133 -4.63 -13.52 15.69
CA GLU A 133 -4.28 -13.03 14.35
C GLU A 133 -5.11 -11.79 14.04
N LEU A 134 -4.44 -10.72 13.62
CA LEU A 134 -5.07 -9.50 13.12
C LEU A 134 -4.94 -9.48 11.60
N VAL A 135 -6.06 -9.41 10.89
CA VAL A 135 -6.11 -9.26 9.44
C VAL A 135 -6.46 -7.81 9.12
N LEU A 136 -5.60 -7.14 8.37
CA LEU A 136 -5.80 -5.76 7.90
C LEU A 136 -6.05 -5.78 6.39
N SER A 137 -7.19 -5.26 5.95
CA SER A 137 -7.48 -5.08 4.53
C SER A 137 -6.92 -3.74 4.07
N LEU A 138 -5.93 -3.79 3.17
CA LEU A 138 -5.27 -2.59 2.67
C LEU A 138 -5.92 -2.11 1.36
N SER A 139 -5.71 -0.83 1.07
CA SER A 139 -6.09 -0.24 -0.20
C SER A 139 -5.02 0.75 -0.64
N ALA A 140 -5.12 1.19 -1.89
CA ALA A 140 -4.23 2.23 -2.42
C ALA A 140 -4.31 3.59 -1.68
N HIS A 141 -5.26 3.74 -0.77
CA HIS A 141 -5.43 4.94 0.05
C HIS A 141 -4.55 4.90 1.31
N TYR A 142 -3.81 3.80 1.56
CA TYR A 142 -2.82 3.73 2.61
C TYR A 142 -1.75 4.84 2.46
N PRO A 143 -1.30 5.49 3.55
CA PRO A 143 -1.71 5.33 4.94
C PRO A 143 -2.79 6.34 5.36
N SER A 144 -3.55 6.92 4.44
CA SER A 144 -4.44 8.07 4.68
C SER A 144 -5.85 7.73 5.14
N ALA A 145 -6.22 6.45 5.21
CA ALA A 145 -7.52 5.98 5.66
C ALA A 145 -7.36 4.97 6.80
N SER A 146 -8.39 4.85 7.64
CA SER A 146 -8.48 3.76 8.62
C SER A 146 -8.56 2.43 7.89
N LEU A 147 -7.94 1.40 8.47
CA LEU A 147 -7.91 0.07 7.87
C LEU A 147 -9.09 -0.76 8.36
N PRO A 148 -9.94 -1.28 7.45
CA PRO A 148 -10.82 -2.38 7.80
C PRO A 148 -9.98 -3.54 8.36
N PHE A 149 -10.48 -4.19 9.41
CA PHE A 149 -9.76 -5.25 10.07
C PHE A 149 -10.69 -6.32 10.62
N THR A 150 -10.14 -7.51 10.84
CA THR A 150 -10.77 -8.59 11.61
C THR A 150 -9.77 -9.20 12.58
N VAL A 151 -10.28 -9.79 13.66
CA VAL A 151 -9.46 -10.42 14.70
C VAL A 151 -9.86 -11.87 14.88
N HIS A 152 -8.89 -12.78 14.82
CA HIS A 152 -9.05 -14.19 15.12
C HIS A 152 -8.31 -14.55 16.41
N GLN A 153 -9.05 -14.54 17.51
CA GLN A 153 -8.55 -14.91 18.83
C GLN A 153 -8.24 -16.41 18.90
N GLN A 154 -7.07 -16.78 19.45
CA GLN A 154 -6.67 -18.17 19.68
C GLN A 154 -6.48 -18.48 21.17
N ILE A 155 -5.86 -17.56 21.92
CA ILE A 155 -5.57 -17.69 23.36
C ILE A 155 -5.76 -16.31 24.02
N GLY A 156 -6.23 -16.30 25.27
CA GLY A 156 -6.49 -15.08 26.04
C GLY A 156 -7.84 -14.48 25.71
N ASN A 157 -8.06 -13.22 26.09
CA ASN A 157 -9.34 -12.49 25.93
C ASN A 157 -9.20 -11.26 25.03
N ILE A 158 -8.20 -11.20 24.15
CA ILE A 158 -8.01 -10.08 23.24
C ILE A 158 -8.81 -10.33 21.97
N GLY A 159 -9.88 -9.55 21.79
CA GLY A 159 -10.78 -9.62 20.66
C GLY A 159 -10.82 -8.32 19.86
N GLU A 160 -11.90 -8.16 19.10
CA GLU A 160 -12.10 -7.02 18.20
C GLU A 160 -12.21 -5.69 18.95
N GLU A 161 -12.83 -5.66 20.13
CA GLU A 161 -13.01 -4.44 20.92
C GLU A 161 -11.67 -3.85 21.40
N GLU A 162 -10.79 -4.67 21.97
CA GLU A 162 -9.48 -4.21 22.45
C GLU A 162 -8.59 -3.75 21.30
N VAL A 163 -8.62 -4.46 20.18
CA VAL A 163 -7.85 -4.11 18.99
C VAL A 163 -8.41 -2.83 18.35
N SER A 164 -9.73 -2.70 18.26
CA SER A 164 -10.41 -1.50 17.75
C SER A 164 -10.01 -0.25 18.53
N ALA A 165 -10.01 -0.33 19.86
CA ALA A 165 -9.58 0.77 20.71
C ALA A 165 -8.14 1.22 20.41
N VAL A 166 -7.22 0.27 20.20
CA VAL A 166 -5.85 0.58 19.80
C VAL A 166 -5.80 1.21 18.41
N LEU A 167 -6.42 0.60 17.40
CA LEU A 167 -6.40 1.09 16.02
C LEU A 167 -6.98 2.50 15.88
N SER A 168 -8.08 2.79 16.58
CA SER A 168 -8.70 4.12 16.61
C SER A 168 -7.81 5.21 17.23
N SER A 169 -6.88 4.82 18.12
CA SER A 169 -5.96 5.75 18.76
C SER A 169 -4.75 6.11 17.88
N VAL A 170 -4.50 5.33 16.81
CA VAL A 170 -3.34 5.52 15.95
C VAL A 170 -3.67 6.54 14.84
N PRO A 171 -2.99 7.69 14.78
CA PRO A 171 -3.22 8.65 13.70
C PRO A 171 -2.76 8.07 12.35
N VAL A 172 -3.60 8.18 11.32
CA VAL A 172 -3.24 7.89 9.93
C VAL A 172 -1.98 8.67 9.50
N GLY A 173 -1.17 8.11 8.60
CA GLY A 173 0.04 8.79 8.07
C GLY A 173 1.32 7.97 8.13
N TYR A 174 2.47 8.64 8.09
CA TYR A 174 3.78 7.99 7.97
C TYR A 174 4.00 6.89 9.02
N HIS A 175 4.50 5.73 8.58
CA HIS A 175 4.71 4.55 9.44
C HIS A 175 3.46 4.05 10.18
N TYR A 176 2.29 4.03 9.51
CA TYR A 176 1.03 3.70 10.16
C TYR A 176 1.01 2.26 10.69
N LEU A 177 1.39 1.28 9.87
CA LEU A 177 1.43 -0.14 10.24
C LEU A 177 2.39 -0.40 11.39
N ARG A 178 3.61 0.20 11.34
CA ARG A 178 4.58 0.07 12.44
C ARG A 178 4.05 0.66 13.75
N ARG A 179 3.35 1.80 13.69
CA ARG A 179 2.74 2.42 14.88
C ARG A 179 1.60 1.58 15.44
N ILE A 180 0.76 0.98 14.59
CA ILE A 180 -0.26 0.00 15.00
C ILE A 180 0.39 -1.16 15.75
N VAL A 181 1.38 -1.82 15.16
CA VAL A 181 2.07 -2.97 15.79
C VAL A 181 2.72 -2.56 17.12
N SER A 182 3.37 -1.40 17.18
CA SER A 182 3.99 -0.90 18.41
C SER A 182 2.95 -0.66 19.52
N LEU A 183 1.80 -0.08 19.20
CA LEU A 183 0.76 0.20 20.19
C LEU A 183 0.00 -1.07 20.62
N ILE A 184 -0.20 -2.03 19.72
CA ILE A 184 -0.72 -3.35 20.09
C ILE A 184 0.23 -4.01 21.10
N HIS A 185 1.53 -4.01 20.81
CA HIS A 185 2.52 -4.56 21.72
C HIS A 185 2.47 -3.89 23.10
N GLN A 186 2.53 -2.55 23.13
CA GLN A 186 2.55 -1.78 24.38
C GLN A 186 1.27 -1.94 25.20
N ASN A 187 0.11 -1.82 24.55
CA ASN A 187 -1.17 -1.74 25.26
C ASN A 187 -1.73 -3.12 25.58
N LEU A 188 -1.53 -4.10 24.70
CA LEU A 188 -2.21 -5.39 24.78
C LEU A 188 -1.30 -6.55 25.21
N LEU A 189 0.03 -6.45 25.02
CA LEU A 189 0.93 -7.62 25.14
C LEU A 189 2.05 -7.49 26.19
N GLN A 190 2.28 -6.30 26.76
CA GLN A 190 3.35 -6.09 27.75
C GLN A 190 2.99 -6.51 29.17
N ASN A 191 1.71 -6.48 29.55
CA ASN A 191 1.27 -6.76 30.91
C ASN A 191 0.28 -7.93 30.95
N PRO A 192 0.23 -8.68 32.07
CA PRO A 192 -0.86 -9.63 32.32
C PRO A 192 -2.19 -8.90 32.31
N ARG A 193 -3.22 -9.54 31.76
CA ARG A 193 -4.60 -9.06 31.76
C ARG A 193 -5.51 -10.08 32.40
#